data_AF-A0A3D4DWG6-F1
#
_entry.id   AF-A0A3D4DWG6-F1
#
_cell.length_a   1.000
_cell.length_b   1.000
_cell.length_c   1.000
_cell.angle_alpha   90.00
_cell.angle_beta   90.00
_cell.angle_gamma   90.00
#
_symmetry.space_group_name_H-M   'P 1'
#
loop_
_entity.id
_entity.type
_entity.pdbx_description
1 polymer ?
#
loop_
_entity_poly.entity_id
_entity_poly.type
_entity_poly.pdbx_seq_one_letter_code
_entity_poly.pdbx_strand_id
1 'polypeptide(L)'
;MKNFLMAATGGILAGAVLTTQIAGPLIAQDSGRSASVYQQLDLFGDVFERIRQNYVEEVEPEELIQAAINGMLISLDPHSSYLPPEDAADMRVQTRGAFGGLGIEVTQEEGFVKVVSPMDGTPADDAGMLAGDFITHV
;
A
#
# COMPACT_ATOMS: atom_id res chain seq x y z
N MET A 1 -54.01 6.63 35.65
CA MET A 1 -53.61 6.53 34.23
C MET A 1 -53.09 7.84 33.63
N LYS A 2 -53.65 9.02 33.98
CA LYS A 2 -53.28 10.33 33.39
C LYS A 2 -51.83 10.78 33.69
N ASN A 3 -51.30 10.45 34.87
CA ASN A 3 -49.95 10.88 35.31
C ASN A 3 -48.83 10.14 34.58
N PHE A 4 -49.07 8.87 34.19
CA PHE A 4 -48.12 8.07 33.42
C PHE A 4 -47.98 8.57 31.99
N LEU A 5 -49.09 9.04 31.42
CA LEU A 5 -49.13 9.59 30.06
C LEU A 5 -48.34 10.91 29.97
N MET A 6 -48.43 11.75 31.01
CA MET A 6 -47.71 13.02 31.09
C MET A 6 -46.19 12.84 31.28
N ALA A 7 -45.80 11.83 32.08
CA ALA A 7 -44.39 11.47 32.28
C ALA A 7 -43.76 10.90 31.00
N ALA A 8 -44.49 10.07 30.26
CA ALA A 8 -44.04 9.51 28.98
C ALA A 8 -43.83 10.62 27.92
N THR A 9 -44.75 11.57 27.79
CA THR A 9 -44.60 12.69 26.86
C THR A 9 -43.44 13.63 27.23
N GLY A 10 -43.22 13.86 28.52
CA GLY A 10 -42.10 14.67 29.01
C GLY A 10 -40.74 14.02 28.73
N GLY A 11 -40.64 12.70 28.93
CA GLY A 11 -39.42 11.94 28.65
C GLY A 11 -39.04 11.92 27.17
N ILE A 12 -40.01 11.79 26.26
CA ILE A 12 -39.78 11.81 24.81
C ILE A 12 -39.29 13.19 24.35
N LEU A 13 -39.91 14.27 24.83
CA LEU A 13 -39.50 15.64 24.50
C LEU A 13 -38.11 15.97 25.05
N ALA A 14 -37.83 15.61 26.31
CA ALA A 14 -36.51 15.80 26.89
C ALA A 14 -35.44 14.96 26.17
N GLY A 15 -35.77 13.73 25.79
CA GLY A 15 -34.90 12.87 25.00
C GLY A 15 -34.58 13.46 23.63
N ALA A 16 -35.58 13.95 22.90
CA ALA A 16 -35.39 14.57 21.58
C ALA A 16 -34.52 15.84 21.64
N VAL A 17 -34.69 16.66 22.69
CA VAL A 17 -33.87 17.87 22.88
C VAL A 17 -32.43 17.51 23.26
N LEU A 18 -32.23 16.54 24.16
CA LEU A 18 -30.90 16.07 24.56
C LEU A 18 -30.16 15.40 23.40
N THR A 19 -30.86 14.62 22.56
CA THR A 19 -30.23 14.02 21.38
C THR A 19 -29.81 15.06 20.36
N THR A 20 -30.59 16.11 20.11
CA THR A 20 -30.17 17.19 19.19
C THR A 20 -28.97 17.97 19.70
N GLN A 21 -28.89 18.23 21.01
CA GLN A 21 -27.79 19.00 21.60
C GLN A 21 -26.47 18.22 21.69
N ILE A 22 -26.52 16.88 21.71
CA ILE A 22 -25.33 16.03 21.81
C ILE A 22 -24.96 15.46 20.42
N ALA A 23 -25.91 14.92 19.67
CA ALA A 23 -25.65 14.30 18.37
C ALA A 23 -25.36 15.35 17.28
N GLY A 24 -26.00 16.52 17.32
CA GLY A 24 -25.78 17.60 16.34
C GLY A 24 -24.32 18.06 16.27
N PRO A 25 -23.69 18.44 17.39
CA PRO A 25 -22.27 18.81 17.40
C PRO A 25 -21.32 17.67 17.01
N LEU A 26 -21.64 16.42 17.36
CA LEU A 26 -20.80 15.27 17.00
C LEU A 26 -20.82 15.00 15.49
N ILE A 27 -22.00 15.04 14.85
CA ILE A 27 -22.15 14.87 13.41
C ILE A 27 -21.48 16.03 12.65
N ALA A 28 -21.61 17.27 13.16
CA ALA A 28 -20.99 18.44 12.55
C ALA A 28 -19.45 18.40 12.63
N GLN A 29 -18.88 17.94 13.74
CA GLN A 29 -17.42 17.79 13.89
C GLN A 29 -16.85 16.71 12.96
N ASP A 30 -17.54 15.59 12.81
CA ASP A 30 -17.11 14.50 11.93
C ASP A 30 -17.17 14.89 10.45
N SER A 31 -18.26 15.56 10.05
CA SER A 31 -18.43 16.13 8.72
C SER A 31 -17.37 17.19 8.40
N GLY A 32 -17.04 18.05 9.37
CA GLY A 32 -16.02 19.09 9.21
C GLY A 32 -14.59 18.54 9.05
N ARG A 33 -14.22 17.49 9.79
CA ARG A 33 -12.92 16.81 9.60
C ARG A 33 -12.84 16.06 8.28
N SER A 34 -13.90 15.37 7.90
CA SER A 34 -13.93 14.66 6.63
C SER A 34 -13.80 15.64 5.45
N ALA A 35 -14.55 16.74 5.48
CA ALA A 35 -14.46 17.79 4.46
C ALA A 35 -13.05 18.38 4.33
N SER A 36 -12.31 18.56 5.43
CA SER A 36 -10.94 19.07 5.36
C SER A 36 -9.96 18.07 4.74
N VAL A 37 -10.12 16.76 4.99
CA VAL A 37 -9.28 15.72 4.38
C VAL A 37 -9.52 15.67 2.86
N TYR A 38 -10.77 15.69 2.41
CA TYR A 38 -11.06 15.70 0.97
C TYR A 38 -10.46 16.94 0.28
N GLN A 39 -10.52 18.12 0.89
CA GLN A 39 -9.87 19.32 0.35
C GLN A 39 -8.34 19.17 0.23
N GLN A 40 -7.70 18.47 1.16
CA GLN A 40 -6.26 18.18 1.09
C GLN A 40 -5.92 17.18 -0.02
N LEU A 41 -6.80 16.19 -0.26
CA LEU A 41 -6.67 15.26 -1.37
C LEU A 41 -6.88 15.95 -2.72
N ASP A 42 -7.81 16.90 -2.81
CA ASP A 42 -8.01 17.72 -4.02
C ASP A 42 -6.75 18.54 -4.32
N LEU A 43 -6.20 19.23 -3.31
CA LEU A 43 -4.94 19.97 -3.45
C LEU A 43 -3.78 19.08 -3.90
N PHE A 44 -3.67 17.87 -3.32
CA PHE A 44 -2.68 16.89 -3.75
C PHE A 44 -2.87 16.50 -5.22
N GLY A 45 -4.10 16.23 -5.64
CA GLY A 45 -4.45 15.91 -7.03
C GLY A 45 -4.10 17.04 -8.00
N ASP A 46 -4.39 18.29 -7.63
CA ASP A 46 -4.06 19.47 -8.43
C ASP A 46 -2.55 19.63 -8.64
N VAL A 47 -1.76 19.43 -7.57
CA VAL A 47 -0.29 19.49 -7.64
C VAL A 47 0.25 18.35 -8.50
N PHE A 48 -0.26 17.12 -8.30
CA PHE A 48 0.11 15.95 -9.09
C PHE A 48 -0.13 16.18 -10.58
N GLU A 49 -1.32 16.65 -10.95
CA GLU A 49 -1.68 16.94 -12.33
C GLU A 49 -0.80 18.05 -12.93
N ARG A 50 -0.52 19.08 -12.14
CA ARG A 50 0.32 20.19 -12.60
C ARG A 50 1.75 19.75 -12.90
N ILE A 51 2.32 18.87 -12.08
CA ILE A 51 3.63 18.27 -12.35
C ILE A 51 3.57 17.47 -13.64
N ARG A 52 2.60 16.54 -13.75
CA ARG A 52 2.49 15.66 -14.91
C ARG A 52 2.34 16.41 -16.23
N GLN A 53 1.62 17.54 -16.24
CA GLN A 53 1.37 18.32 -17.46
C GLN A 53 2.44 19.36 -17.79
N ASN A 54 3.13 19.93 -16.78
CA ASN A 54 3.95 21.14 -16.97
C ASN A 54 5.42 20.95 -16.60
N TYR A 55 5.82 19.77 -16.13
CA TYR A 55 7.23 19.50 -15.88
C TYR A 55 8.02 19.45 -17.19
N VAL A 56 9.32 19.77 -17.11
CA VAL A 56 10.20 19.90 -18.27
C VAL A 56 10.43 18.55 -18.97
N GLU A 57 10.40 17.48 -18.19
CA GLU A 57 10.56 16.09 -18.63
C GLU A 57 9.26 15.32 -18.44
N GLU A 58 9.07 14.27 -19.22
CA GLU A 58 7.94 13.36 -19.04
C GLU A 58 8.10 12.60 -17.73
N VAL A 59 7.02 12.53 -16.95
CA VAL A 59 7.01 11.91 -15.63
C VAL A 59 6.00 10.78 -15.64
N GLU A 60 6.46 9.58 -15.29
CA GLU A 60 5.58 8.42 -15.14
C GLU A 60 4.65 8.60 -13.93
N PRO A 61 3.32 8.48 -14.10
CA PRO A 61 2.37 8.67 -13.01
C PRO A 61 2.62 7.73 -11.82
N GLU A 62 3.01 6.49 -12.12
CA GLU A 62 3.27 5.46 -11.12
C GLU A 62 4.47 5.83 -10.24
N GLU A 63 5.60 6.22 -10.85
CA GLU A 63 6.79 6.65 -10.13
C GLU A 63 6.51 7.85 -9.22
N LEU A 64 5.73 8.83 -9.70
CA LEU A 64 5.38 10.02 -8.93
C LEU A 64 4.50 9.69 -7.72
N ILE A 65 3.56 8.75 -7.85
CA ILE A 65 2.74 8.24 -6.74
C ILE A 65 3.61 7.48 -5.74
N GLN A 66 4.46 6.56 -6.20
CA GLN A 66 5.36 5.81 -5.34
C GLN A 66 6.30 6.74 -4.57
N ALA A 67 6.84 7.79 -5.21
CA ALA A 67 7.66 8.82 -4.58
C ALA A 67 6.88 9.61 -3.51
N ALA A 68 5.61 9.95 -3.78
CA ALA A 68 4.76 10.63 -2.79
C ALA A 68 4.50 9.74 -1.56
N ILE A 69 4.21 8.45 -1.75
CA ILE A 69 4.02 7.49 -0.66
C ILE A 69 5.31 7.37 0.17
N ASN A 70 6.45 7.17 -0.47
CA ASN A 70 7.74 7.09 0.21
C ASN A 70 8.07 8.37 0.97
N GLY A 71 7.81 9.55 0.39
CA GLY A 71 8.00 10.84 1.07
C GLY A 71 7.13 10.98 2.32
N MET A 72 5.87 10.54 2.27
CA MET A 72 5.00 10.51 3.45
C MET A 72 5.53 9.57 4.54
N LEU A 73 6.01 8.38 4.17
CA LEU A 73 6.54 7.40 5.11
C LEU A 73 7.83 7.86 5.79
N ILE A 74 8.78 8.41 5.02
CA ILE A 74 10.03 8.99 5.54
C ILE A 74 9.74 10.14 6.51
N SER A 75 8.67 10.91 6.28
CA SER A 75 8.27 11.99 7.19
C SER A 75 7.80 11.49 8.56
N LEU A 76 7.34 10.24 8.65
CA LEU A 76 6.92 9.61 9.90
C LEU A 76 8.12 9.04 10.65
N ASP A 77 8.94 8.25 9.97
CA ASP A 77 10.21 7.78 10.51
C ASP A 77 11.23 7.38 9.41
N PRO A 78 12.56 7.43 9.68
CA PRO A 78 13.60 7.17 8.68
C PRO A 78 13.74 5.71 8.21
N HIS A 79 13.07 4.78 8.85
CA HIS A 79 13.07 3.34 8.56
C HIS A 79 11.76 2.86 7.92
N SER A 80 10.75 3.72 7.81
CA SER A 80 9.53 3.46 7.07
C SER A 80 9.72 3.69 5.58
N SER A 81 9.40 2.69 4.77
CA SER A 81 9.46 2.75 3.30
C SER A 81 8.34 1.94 2.67
N TYR A 82 7.95 2.32 1.46
CA TYR A 82 7.02 1.58 0.63
C TYR A 82 7.81 0.67 -0.30
N LEU A 83 7.40 -0.59 -0.38
CA LEU A 83 7.99 -1.59 -1.26
C LEU A 83 7.03 -1.87 -2.42
N PRO A 84 7.33 -1.40 -3.64
CA PRO A 84 6.54 -1.69 -4.83
C PRO A 84 6.43 -3.20 -5.09
N PRO A 85 5.38 -3.65 -5.81
CA PRO A 85 5.18 -5.05 -6.12
C PRO A 85 6.36 -5.71 -6.85
N GLU A 86 7.01 -5.00 -7.77
CA GLU A 86 8.21 -5.46 -8.48
C GLU A 86 9.38 -5.72 -7.51
N ASP A 87 9.73 -4.74 -6.67
CA ASP A 87 10.80 -4.87 -5.69
C ASP A 87 10.50 -5.96 -4.66
N ALA A 88 9.22 -6.10 -4.27
CA ALA A 88 8.77 -7.17 -3.39
C ALA A 88 8.87 -8.56 -4.05
N ALA A 89 8.75 -8.66 -5.37
CA ALA A 89 8.97 -9.90 -6.11
C ALA A 89 10.47 -10.24 -6.13
N ASP A 90 11.31 -9.25 -6.45
CA ASP A 90 12.76 -9.42 -6.53
C ASP A 90 13.38 -9.77 -5.18
N MET A 91 12.95 -9.09 -4.10
CA MET A 91 13.36 -9.44 -2.74
C MET A 91 13.00 -10.89 -2.38
N ARG A 92 11.84 -11.39 -2.81
CA ARG A 92 11.44 -12.79 -2.55
C ARG A 92 12.29 -13.77 -3.35
N VAL A 93 12.63 -13.45 -4.59
CA VAL A 93 13.55 -14.24 -5.43
C VAL A 93 14.92 -14.31 -4.76
N GLN A 94 15.47 -13.16 -4.38
CA GLN A 94 16.77 -13.08 -3.70
C GLN A 94 16.80 -13.82 -2.37
N THR A 95 15.74 -13.68 -1.55
CA THR A 95 15.67 -14.32 -0.23
C THR A 95 15.53 -15.84 -0.33
N ARG A 96 14.79 -16.34 -1.34
CA ARG A 96 14.57 -17.79 -1.53
C ARG A 96 15.66 -18.45 -2.38
N GLY A 97 16.50 -17.67 -3.05
CA GLY A 97 17.41 -18.18 -4.08
C GLY A 97 16.69 -18.75 -5.30
N ALA A 98 15.36 -18.61 -5.38
CA ALA A 98 14.51 -19.23 -6.39
C ALA A 98 14.22 -18.24 -7.51
N PHE A 99 14.86 -18.40 -8.66
CA PHE A 99 14.62 -17.55 -9.84
C PHE A 99 13.31 -17.98 -10.48
N GLY A 100 12.27 -17.17 -10.24
CA GLY A 100 10.93 -17.39 -10.75
C GLY A 100 10.91 -17.37 -12.28
N GLY A 101 10.36 -18.42 -12.89
CA GLY A 101 10.21 -18.55 -14.34
C GLY A 101 10.97 -19.73 -14.95
N LEU A 102 12.15 -20.05 -14.43
CA LEU A 102 12.93 -21.23 -14.87
C LEU A 102 12.83 -22.41 -13.91
N GLY A 103 12.52 -22.15 -12.63
CA GLY A 103 12.41 -23.20 -11.61
C GLY A 103 13.76 -23.69 -11.11
N ILE A 104 14.72 -22.77 -10.91
CA ILE A 104 16.04 -23.07 -10.36
C ILE A 104 16.25 -22.37 -9.04
N GLU A 105 16.86 -23.09 -8.09
CA GLU A 105 17.48 -22.50 -6.92
C GLU A 105 18.97 -22.28 -7.21
N VAL A 106 19.46 -21.07 -6.96
CA VAL A 106 20.85 -20.71 -7.19
C VAL A 106 21.44 -19.97 -6.00
N THR A 107 22.76 -20.01 -5.91
CA THR A 107 23.55 -19.26 -4.95
C THR A 107 24.68 -18.53 -5.68
N GLN A 108 25.32 -17.58 -5.00
CA GLN A 108 26.48 -16.89 -5.53
C GLN A 108 27.75 -17.46 -4.88
N GLU A 109 28.62 -18.07 -5.70
CA GLU A 109 29.86 -18.73 -5.25
C GLU A 109 31.01 -18.26 -6.16
N GLU A 110 32.07 -17.73 -5.55
CA GLU A 110 33.28 -17.24 -6.27
C GLU A 110 33.01 -16.20 -7.38
N GLY A 111 31.95 -15.42 -7.24
CA GLY A 111 31.54 -14.40 -8.22
C GLY A 111 30.74 -14.96 -9.41
N PHE A 112 30.45 -16.26 -9.42
CA PHE A 112 29.57 -16.91 -10.38
C PHE A 112 28.23 -17.28 -9.74
N VAL A 113 27.19 -17.38 -10.55
CA VAL A 113 25.90 -17.94 -10.12
C VAL A 113 25.96 -19.45 -10.27
N LYS A 114 25.83 -20.17 -9.16
CA LYS A 114 25.88 -21.64 -9.10
C LYS A 114 24.50 -22.20 -8.82
N VAL A 115 24.10 -23.20 -9.58
CA VAL A 115 22.84 -23.91 -9.40
C VAL A 115 22.94 -24.79 -8.15
N VAL A 116 22.06 -24.56 -7.18
CA VAL A 116 21.93 -25.41 -6.00
C VAL A 116 21.10 -26.64 -6.35
N SER A 117 19.93 -26.43 -6.95
CA SER A 117 19.06 -27.51 -7.44
C SER A 117 18.08 -26.97 -8.49
N PRO A 118 17.81 -27.72 -9.57
CA PRO A 118 16.57 -27.54 -10.33
C PRO A 118 15.38 -28.01 -9.49
N MET A 119 14.19 -27.47 -9.78
CA MET A 119 12.93 -27.91 -9.19
C MET A 119 12.26 -28.93 -10.13
N ASP A 120 11.78 -30.04 -9.57
CA ASP A 120 11.14 -31.10 -10.34
C ASP A 120 9.96 -30.58 -11.21
N GLY A 121 9.93 -30.99 -12.48
CA GLY A 121 8.86 -30.65 -13.42
C GLY A 121 8.84 -29.18 -13.85
N THR A 122 9.96 -28.48 -13.71
CA THR A 122 10.15 -27.12 -14.22
C THR A 122 10.97 -27.11 -15.51
N PRO A 123 10.95 -26.01 -16.30
CA PRO A 123 11.73 -25.94 -17.54
C PRO A 123 13.23 -26.24 -17.36
N ALA A 124 13.80 -25.94 -16.20
CA ALA A 124 15.20 -26.26 -15.91
C ALA A 124 15.46 -27.76 -15.69
N ASP A 125 14.52 -28.47 -15.07
CA ASP A 125 14.57 -29.93 -14.92
C ASP A 125 14.43 -30.62 -16.29
N ASP A 126 13.47 -30.16 -17.10
CA ASP A 126 13.30 -30.65 -18.49
C ASP A 126 14.52 -30.35 -19.38
N ALA A 127 15.24 -29.25 -19.12
CA ALA A 127 16.48 -28.91 -19.80
C ALA A 127 17.69 -29.74 -19.34
N GLY A 128 17.53 -30.57 -18.31
CA GLY A 128 18.60 -31.42 -17.77
C GLY A 128 19.65 -30.64 -16.98
N MET A 129 19.30 -29.48 -16.42
CA MET A 129 20.20 -28.75 -15.51
C MET A 129 20.50 -29.58 -14.27
N LEU A 130 21.74 -29.51 -13.77
CA LEU A 130 22.16 -30.27 -12.61
C LEU A 130 22.63 -29.36 -11.48
N ALA A 131 22.50 -29.87 -10.25
CA ALA A 131 23.10 -29.25 -9.08
C ALA A 131 24.62 -29.13 -9.27
N GLY A 132 25.16 -27.93 -9.09
CA GLY A 132 26.58 -27.62 -9.26
C GLY A 132 26.93 -26.95 -10.58
N ASP A 133 26.00 -26.80 -11.53
CA ASP A 133 26.23 -26.07 -12.76
C ASP A 133 26.49 -24.58 -12.49
N PHE A 134 27.36 -23.95 -13.30
CA PHE A 134 27.66 -22.52 -13.22
C PHE A 134 27.06 -21.77 -14.40
N ILE A 135 26.30 -20.71 -14.11
CA ILE A 135 25.78 -19.79 -15.12
C ILE A 135 26.89 -18.80 -15.46
N THR A 136 27.41 -18.89 -16.68
CA THR A 136 28.54 -18.06 -17.14
C THR A 136 28.10 -16.81 -17.90
N HIS A 137 26.93 -16.84 -18.53
CA HIS A 137 26.36 -15.76 -19.35
C HIS A 137 24.82 -15.83 -19.28
N VAL A 138 24.16 -14.67 -19.44
CA VAL A 138 22.69 -14.51 -19.48
C VAL A 138 22.31 -13.68 -20.70
#